data_AF-A0A818FRH8-F1
#
_entry.id   AF-A0A818FRH8-F1
#
_cell.length_a   1.000
_cell.length_b   1.000
_cell.length_c   1.000
_cell.angle_alpha   90.00
_cell.angle_beta   90.00
_cell.angle_gamma   90.00
#
_symmetry.space_group_name_H-M   'P 1'
#
loop_
_entity.id
_entity.type
_entity.pdbx_description
1 polymer ?
#
loop_
_entity_poly.entity_id
_entity_poly.type
_entity_poly.pdbx_seq_one_letter_code
_entity_poly.pdbx_strand_id
1 'polypeptide(L)'
;TKQQSLLFQIDYPEISDNIVPKHRFMSGFEQHVEAPDRRWQYLLFAAEPYETISFKIPSREVDKSEGKFWTYYNTETKQFFLQFAFKLESNKYSGDHSSSNARSYGPPPPAPPSSLRG
;
A
#
# COMPACT_ATOMS: atom_id res chain seq x y z
N THR A 1 -21.67 3.63 -4.14
CA THR A 1 -20.65 4.56 -3.61
C THR A 1 -19.63 4.85 -4.71
N LYS A 2 -19.26 6.11 -4.95
CA LYS A 2 -18.25 6.45 -5.97
C LYS A 2 -16.86 6.17 -5.38
N GLN A 3 -16.27 5.04 -5.75
CA GLN A 3 -14.89 4.68 -5.42
C GLN A 3 -13.94 5.52 -6.28
N GLN A 4 -12.90 6.12 -5.67
CA GLN A 4 -11.90 6.89 -6.42
C GLN A 4 -10.90 5.96 -7.10
N SER A 5 -10.54 6.27 -8.34
CA SER A 5 -9.57 5.52 -9.14
C SER A 5 -8.58 6.45 -9.85
N LEU A 6 -7.44 5.92 -10.22
CA LEU A 6 -6.43 6.57 -11.05
C LEU A 6 -6.21 5.73 -12.31
N LEU A 7 -6.01 6.41 -13.44
CA LEU A 7 -5.61 5.82 -14.72
C LEU A 7 -4.29 6.47 -15.14
N PHE A 8 -3.30 5.63 -15.45
CA PHE A 8 -2.03 6.03 -16.02
C PHE A 8 -1.98 5.54 -17.46
N GLN A 9 -1.57 6.44 -18.36
CA GLN A 9 -1.28 6.15 -19.75
C GLN A 9 0.12 6.67 -20.03
N ILE A 10 1.00 5.77 -20.49
CA ILE A 10 2.40 6.09 -20.76
C ILE A 10 2.72 5.63 -22.17
N ASP A 11 3.23 6.56 -22.98
CA ASP A 11 3.65 6.30 -24.34
C ASP A 11 5.14 5.93 -24.34
N TYR A 12 5.48 4.81 -24.98
CA TYR A 12 6.86 4.31 -25.11
C TYR A 12 7.25 4.12 -26.58
N PRO A 13 7.28 5.19 -27.39
CA PRO A 13 7.50 5.09 -28.85
C PRO A 13 8.81 4.40 -29.27
N GLU A 14 9.83 4.38 -28.40
CA GLU A 14 11.18 3.87 -28.66
C GLU A 14 11.53 2.64 -27.79
N ILE A 15 10.53 1.96 -27.22
CA ILE A 15 10.76 0.77 -26.39
C ILE A 15 11.48 -0.33 -27.17
N SER A 16 12.43 -1.00 -26.53
CA SER A 16 13.18 -2.08 -27.16
C SER A 16 12.27 -3.25 -27.55
N ASP A 17 12.65 -3.96 -28.61
CA ASP A 17 11.90 -5.12 -29.10
C ASP A 17 11.74 -6.20 -28.03
N ASN A 18 10.57 -6.81 -27.97
CA ASN A 18 10.19 -7.85 -27.01
C ASN A 18 10.16 -7.41 -25.53
N ILE A 19 10.29 -6.12 -25.23
CA ILE A 19 10.12 -5.59 -23.89
C ILE A 19 8.65 -5.24 -23.64
N VAL A 20 8.15 -5.64 -22.47
CA VAL A 20 6.84 -5.23 -21.95
C VAL A 20 7.07 -4.34 -20.72
N PRO A 21 6.46 -3.14 -20.67
CA PRO A 21 6.57 -2.26 -19.52
C PRO A 21 6.15 -2.94 -18.21
N LYS A 22 6.88 -2.63 -17.14
CA LYS A 22 6.63 -3.14 -15.78
C LYS A 22 6.22 -1.99 -14.87
N HIS A 23 5.51 -2.34 -13.81
CA HIS A 23 5.13 -1.40 -12.76
C HIS A 23 5.38 -1.97 -11.38
N ARG A 24 5.55 -1.11 -10.38
CA ARG A 24 5.70 -1.50 -8.97
C ARG A 24 5.15 -0.41 -8.05
N PHE A 25 4.41 -0.81 -7.02
CA PHE A 25 4.13 0.06 -5.87
C PHE A 25 5.29 -0.04 -4.87
N MET A 26 5.84 1.09 -4.49
CA MET A 26 6.95 1.23 -3.54
C MET A 26 6.53 2.13 -2.39
N SER A 27 6.83 1.71 -1.15
CA SER A 27 6.49 2.52 0.02
C SER A 27 7.36 3.78 0.10
N GLY A 28 6.88 4.84 0.75
CA GLY A 28 7.66 6.07 0.96
C GLY A 28 8.92 5.91 1.82
N PHE A 29 9.11 4.75 2.48
CA PHE A 29 10.31 4.40 3.23
C PHE A 29 11.41 3.74 2.39
N GLU A 30 11.05 3.11 1.27
CA GLU A 30 12.00 2.43 0.37
C GLU A 30 12.76 3.41 -0.54
N GLN A 31 12.21 4.60 -0.76
CA GLN A 31 12.85 5.63 -1.59
C GLN A 31 13.90 6.42 -0.78
N HIS A 32 14.98 6.85 -1.44
CA HIS A 32 16.14 7.52 -0.81
C HIS A 32 16.35 8.97 -1.29
N VAL A 33 15.40 9.55 -2.02
CA VAL A 33 15.52 10.89 -2.65
C VAL A 33 14.90 11.97 -1.75
N GLU A 34 13.68 11.75 -1.26
CA GLU A 34 12.96 12.66 -0.37
C GLU A 34 12.99 12.13 1.07
N ALA A 35 12.67 12.99 2.05
CA ALA A 35 12.43 12.52 3.41
C ALA A 35 11.24 11.54 3.44
N PRO A 36 11.33 10.39 4.16
CA PRO A 36 10.25 9.41 4.20
C PRO A 36 8.93 10.01 4.73
N ASP A 37 7.87 9.94 3.93
CA ASP A 37 6.52 10.38 4.32
C ASP A 37 5.51 9.25 4.12
N ARG A 38 4.90 8.79 5.23
CA ARG A 38 3.95 7.66 5.25
C ARG A 38 2.64 7.94 4.54
N ARG A 39 2.33 9.22 4.29
CA ARG A 39 1.11 9.64 3.57
C ARG A 39 1.17 9.29 2.09
N TRP A 40 2.37 9.00 1.59
CA TRP A 40 2.61 8.76 0.18
C TRP A 40 3.22 7.38 -0.06
N GLN A 41 2.87 6.82 -1.21
CA GLN A 41 3.56 5.70 -1.84
C GLN A 41 3.90 6.12 -3.27
N TYR A 42 4.81 5.39 -3.91
CA TYR A 42 5.29 5.71 -5.24
C TYR A 42 4.89 4.58 -6.20
N LEU A 43 4.24 4.92 -7.30
CA LEU A 43 3.97 3.99 -8.39
C LEU A 43 5.04 4.18 -9.46
N LEU A 44 5.88 3.16 -9.65
CA LEU A 44 6.99 3.17 -10.58
C LEU A 44 6.58 2.49 -11.88
N PHE A 45 7.14 2.98 -12.99
CA PHE A 45 7.04 2.37 -14.30
C PHE A 45 8.43 2.24 -14.90
N ALA A 46 8.75 1.06 -15.44
CA ALA A 46 10.05 0.74 -16.01
C ALA A 46 9.89 0.04 -17.36
N ALA A 47 10.60 0.51 -18.37
CA ALA A 47 10.67 -0.07 -19.70
C ALA A 47 11.99 0.33 -20.36
N GLU A 48 12.78 -0.61 -20.85
CA GLU A 48 14.02 -0.30 -21.59
C GLU A 48 13.69 0.29 -22.97
N PRO A 49 14.36 1.36 -23.43
CA PRO A 49 15.55 2.03 -22.87
C PRO A 49 15.24 3.20 -21.91
N TYR A 50 13.97 3.43 -21.59
CA TYR A 50 13.54 4.54 -20.75
C TYR A 50 14.02 4.39 -19.30
N GLU A 51 14.31 5.55 -18.69
CA GLU A 51 14.53 5.61 -17.27
C GLU A 51 13.26 5.26 -16.49
N THR A 52 13.43 4.69 -15.31
CA THR A 52 12.31 4.40 -14.43
C THR A 52 11.72 5.70 -13.91
N ILE A 53 10.44 5.94 -14.20
CA ILE A 53 9.69 7.08 -13.67
C ILE A 53 8.85 6.65 -12.48
N SER A 54 8.53 7.58 -11.58
CA SER A 54 7.65 7.32 -10.44
C SER A 54 6.64 8.43 -10.23
N PHE A 55 5.46 8.05 -9.77
CA PHE A 55 4.38 8.98 -9.39
C PHE A 55 4.10 8.86 -7.91
N LYS A 56 4.14 9.99 -7.21
CA LYS A 56 3.73 10.09 -5.81
C LYS A 56 2.19 10.03 -5.73
N ILE A 57 1.66 9.01 -5.06
CA ILE A 57 0.21 8.79 -4.90
C ILE A 57 -0.15 8.60 -3.43
N PRO A 58 -1.41 8.86 -3.03
CA PRO A 58 -1.86 8.62 -1.67
C PRO A 58 -1.59 7.19 -1.21
N SER A 59 -1.10 7.02 0.02
CA SER A 59 -0.81 5.72 0.66
C SER A 59 -2.09 5.00 1.12
N ARG A 60 -3.06 4.89 0.22
CA ARG A 60 -4.33 4.16 0.43
C ARG A 60 -4.22 2.77 -0.18
N GLU A 61 -4.89 1.81 0.43
CA GLU A 61 -4.93 0.45 -0.10
C GLU A 61 -5.56 0.40 -1.49
N VAL A 62 -4.91 -0.32 -2.40
CA VAL A 62 -5.42 -0.57 -3.74
C VAL A 62 -6.39 -1.75 -3.72
N ASP A 63 -7.52 -1.58 -4.39
CA ASP A 63 -8.52 -2.62 -4.58
C ASP A 63 -8.11 -3.52 -5.75
N LYS A 64 -7.69 -4.75 -5.44
CA LYS A 64 -7.25 -5.76 -6.42
C LYS A 64 -8.38 -6.70 -6.88
N SER A 65 -9.64 -6.39 -6.54
CA SER A 65 -10.78 -7.15 -7.05
C SER A 65 -10.88 -7.02 -8.58
N GLU A 66 -11.54 -8.00 -9.20
CA GLU A 66 -11.68 -8.06 -10.65
C GLU A 66 -12.27 -6.76 -11.23
N GLY A 67 -11.65 -6.25 -12.30
CA GLY A 67 -12.03 -4.98 -12.93
C GLY A 67 -11.65 -3.71 -12.16
N LYS A 68 -11.13 -3.81 -10.93
CA LYS A 68 -10.65 -2.67 -10.14
C LYS A 68 -9.17 -2.40 -10.27
N PHE A 69 -8.40 -3.40 -10.68
CA PHE A 69 -6.97 -3.29 -10.98
C PHE A 69 -6.69 -4.01 -12.29
N TRP A 70 -6.14 -3.30 -13.28
CA TRP A 70 -5.76 -3.91 -14.55
C TRP A 70 -4.63 -3.13 -15.22
N THR A 71 -3.90 -3.85 -16.09
CA THR A 71 -2.89 -3.29 -16.98
C THR A 71 -3.14 -3.75 -18.39
N TYR A 72 -2.82 -2.92 -19.37
CA TYR A 72 -2.88 -3.27 -20.77
C TYR A 72 -1.69 -2.64 -21.50
N TYR A 73 -0.98 -3.43 -22.31
CA TYR A 73 0.06 -2.93 -23.19
C TYR A 73 -0.37 -3.11 -24.63
N ASN A 74 -0.57 -2.01 -25.33
CA ASN A 74 -0.80 -2.02 -26.77
C ASN A 74 0.57 -2.06 -27.47
N THR A 75 0.91 -3.20 -28.07
CA THR A 75 2.19 -3.40 -28.78
C THR A 75 2.27 -2.66 -30.11
N GLU A 76 1.12 -2.31 -30.71
CA GLU A 76 1.04 -1.58 -31.98
C GLU A 76 1.27 -0.09 -31.75
N THR A 77 0.54 0.50 -30.80
CA THR A 77 0.70 1.95 -30.48
C THR A 77 1.80 2.22 -29.46
N LYS A 78 2.41 1.18 -28.89
CA LYS A 78 3.42 1.24 -27.83
C LYS A 78 2.95 1.99 -26.57
N GLN A 79 1.69 1.80 -26.20
CA GLN A 79 1.07 2.48 -25.05
C GLN A 79 0.81 1.52 -23.90
N PHE A 80 1.25 1.91 -22.71
CA PHE A 80 0.99 1.18 -21.47
C PHE A 80 -0.09 1.87 -20.64
N PHE A 81 -1.08 1.10 -20.25
CA PHE A 81 -2.19 1.52 -19.40
C PHE A 81 -2.13 0.76 -18.09
N LEU A 82 -2.35 1.48 -17.00
CA LEU A 82 -2.56 0.91 -15.68
C LEU A 82 -3.68 1.68 -15.00
N GLN A 83 -4.74 0.98 -14.63
CA GLN A 83 -5.83 1.54 -13.84
C GLN A 83 -5.96 0.81 -12.52
N PHE A 84 -6.19 1.58 -11.46
CA PHE A 84 -6.60 1.02 -10.18
C PHE A 84 -7.58 1.89 -9.42
N ALA A 85 -8.44 1.25 -8.63
CA ALA A 85 -9.27 1.91 -7.64
C ALA A 85 -8.65 1.80 -6.24
N PHE A 86 -8.84 2.81 -5.40
CA PHE A 86 -8.53 2.71 -3.97
C PHE A 86 -9.66 1.99 -3.26
N LYS A 87 -9.37 1.17 -2.26
CA LYS A 87 -10.41 0.64 -1.36
C LYS A 87 -11.19 1.81 -0.75
N LEU A 88 -12.50 1.60 -0.59
CA LEU A 88 -13.32 2.50 0.19
C LEU A 88 -12.80 2.45 1.63
N GLU A 89 -12.53 3.61 2.22
CA GLU A 89 -12.32 3.66 3.65
C GLU A 89 -13.66 3.27 4.29
N SER A 90 -13.74 2.07 4.86
CA SER A 90 -14.79 1.78 5.82
C SER A 90 -14.62 2.83 6.91
N ASN A 91 -15.62 3.69 7.10
CA ASN A 91 -15.63 4.64 8.19
C ASN A 91 -15.40 3.83 9.48
N LYS A 92 -14.18 3.78 9.99
CA LYS A 92 -13.85 3.10 11.27
C LYS A 92 -14.39 3.89 12.46
N TYR A 93 -15.38 4.75 12.24
CA TYR A 93 -16.13 5.51 13.23
C TYR A 93 -17.55 4.94 13.33
N SER A 94 -17.64 3.64 13.64
CA SER A 94 -18.89 2.99 14.05
C SER A 94 -18.55 1.88 15.05
N GLY A 95 -18.37 2.29 16.31
CA GLY A 95 -18.46 1.42 17.50
C GLY A 95 -17.24 0.54 17.80
N ASP A 96 -16.38 1.00 18.72
CA ASP A 96 -16.36 0.49 20.09
C ASP A 96 -15.03 0.82 20.79
N HIS A 97 -15.01 1.95 21.49
CA HIS A 97 -14.24 2.07 22.72
C HIS A 97 -15.21 2.48 23.83
N SER A 98 -16.09 1.56 24.20
CA SER A 98 -16.49 1.41 25.59
C SER A 98 -15.27 0.93 26.39
N SER A 99 -14.33 1.84 26.66
CA SER A 99 -13.26 1.61 27.65
C SER A 99 -13.78 1.86 29.07
N SER A 100 -14.84 1.17 29.47
CA SER A 100 -15.05 0.86 30.88
C SER A 100 -14.35 -0.47 31.19
N ASN A 101 -13.03 -0.41 31.32
CA ASN A 101 -12.31 -1.43 32.06
C ASN A 101 -11.37 -0.72 33.04
N ALA A 102 -11.98 -0.16 34.09
CA ALA A 102 -11.30 0.03 35.36
C ALA A 102 -10.92 -1.36 35.89
N ARG A 103 -9.79 -1.90 35.42
CA ARG A 103 -9.13 -3.01 36.10
C ARG A 103 -8.42 -2.43 37.30
N SER A 104 -9.14 -2.48 38.42
CA SER A 104 -8.62 -2.37 39.77
C SER A 104 -7.32 -3.18 39.91
N TYR A 105 -6.28 -2.52 40.38
CA TYR A 105 -5.13 -3.19 40.96
C TYR A 105 -5.62 -3.98 42.18
N GLY A 106 -5.86 -5.28 42.02
CA GLY A 106 -5.97 -6.20 43.14
C GLY A 106 -4.56 -6.46 43.71
N PRO A 107 -4.39 -6.57 45.04
CA PRO A 107 -3.08 -6.86 45.62
C PRO A 107 -2.60 -8.25 45.20
N PRO A 108 -1.28 -8.45 45.06
CA PRO A 108 -0.72 -9.75 44.69
C PRO A 108 -0.98 -10.80 45.79
N PRO A 109 -1.11 -12.09 45.44
CA PRO A 109 -1.30 -13.16 46.41
C PRO A 109 -0.06 -13.32 47.32
N PRO A 110 -0.24 -13.78 48.58
CA PRO A 110 0.86 -14.02 49.50
C PRO A 110 1.73 -15.21 49.05
N ALA A 111 3.04 -15.10 49.28
CA ALA A 111 4.03 -16.12 48.95
C ALA A 111 3.83 -17.41 49.78
N PRO A 112 4.16 -18.59 49.23
CA PRO A 112 4.09 -19.85 49.99
C PRO A 112 5.18 -19.91 51.09
N PRO A 113 4.90 -20.56 52.23
CA PRO A 113 5.86 -20.67 53.32
C PRO A 113 7.01 -21.61 52.98
N SER A 114 8.24 -21.12 53.19
CA SER A 114 9.47 -21.90 53.12
C SER A 114 9.44 -23.00 54.18
N SER A 115 9.30 -24.26 53.74
CA SER A 115 9.52 -25.40 54.61
C SER A 115 11.02 -25.59 54.81
N LEU A 116 11.52 -25.17 55.97
CA LEU A 116 12.75 -25.67 56.56
C LEU A 116 12.62 -27.19 56.71
N ARG A 117 13.50 -27.94 56.04
CA ARG A 117 13.71 -29.36 56.35
C ARG A 117 15.16 -29.54 56.74
N GLY A 118 15.38 -29.63 58.05
CA GLY A 118 16.40 -30.51 58.61
C GLY A 118 15.92 -31.95 58.59
#